data_AF-A0A836QNV6-F1
#
_entry.id   AF-A0A836QNV6-F1
#
_cell.length_a   1.000
_cell.length_b   1.000
_cell.length_c   1.000
_cell.angle_alpha   90.00
_cell.angle_beta   90.00
_cell.angle_gamma   90.00
#
_symmetry.space_group_name_H-M   'P 1'
#
loop_
_entity.id
_entity.type
_entity.pdbx_description
1 polymer ?
#
loop_
_entity_poly.entity_id
_entity_poly.type
_entity_poly.pdbx_seq_one_letter_code
_entity_poly.pdbx_strand_id
1 'polypeptide(L)'
;DGDKVNISRRLTDIEERARLTTLIEGAIEPGDGVIIRTVSQGVESEDLANDLLSLKECWSDIQAASDQTDAPSCIHAELDLVLRILRDRLSISIDAVFIDDRAIFSSAQDFCKQFMPALADRVELLTTSGSAFDNYEIEQQIEDMIWPEVSLRSGGTLYIEETQSMTVIDVNTARFKGSSGRKDAVFQTNMEAAREVAQQLHLRNIGGIVVVDFINMESSDTCTKVFTELETALANDPARVHLKKFSEFGLVELTRMRTRESYAHEVTEVCEHCQGVGRVKTAYTVAIEILRSLSVEVRFEPGRDFSVVAAPEVVAILGDQERAALENLQYKAAASLKLVSDSDLEREAFELVPL
;
A
#
# COMPACT_ATOMS: atom_id res chain seq x y z
N ASP A 1 30.86 -24.77 1.33
CA ASP A 1 29.48 -25.17 0.98
C ASP A 1 28.93 -24.44 -0.26
N GLY A 2 29.77 -24.14 -1.26
CA GLY A 2 29.42 -23.32 -2.42
C GLY A 2 28.73 -24.05 -3.58
N ASP A 3 28.92 -25.37 -3.70
CA ASP A 3 28.43 -26.15 -4.85
C ASP A 3 26.95 -26.54 -4.68
N LYS A 4 26.02 -25.59 -4.80
CA LYS A 4 24.59 -25.90 -4.68
C LYS A 4 23.73 -25.16 -5.69
N VAL A 5 23.07 -25.94 -6.54
CA VAL A 5 21.85 -25.53 -7.24
C VAL A 5 20.73 -25.41 -6.23
N ASN A 6 20.18 -24.22 -6.08
CA ASN A 6 18.97 -23.99 -5.31
C ASN A 6 17.86 -23.54 -6.25
N ILE A 7 16.63 -23.92 -5.95
CA ILE A 7 15.47 -23.45 -6.70
C ILE A 7 14.60 -22.61 -5.77
N SER A 8 14.13 -21.48 -6.30
CA SER A 8 13.12 -20.64 -5.67
C SER A 8 12.01 -21.48 -5.04
N ARG A 9 11.66 -21.18 -3.78
CA ARG A 9 10.59 -21.88 -3.06
C ARG A 9 9.21 -21.64 -3.68
N ARG A 10 9.08 -20.63 -4.54
CA ARG A 10 7.83 -20.28 -5.23
C ARG A 10 7.53 -21.15 -6.44
N LEU A 11 8.53 -21.82 -7.01
CA LEU A 11 8.31 -22.80 -8.07
C LEU A 11 7.79 -24.09 -7.41
N THR A 12 6.47 -24.30 -7.37
CA THR A 12 5.87 -25.41 -6.63
C THR A 12 5.82 -26.72 -7.42
N ASP A 13 5.88 -26.63 -8.75
CA ASP A 13 5.88 -27.78 -9.65
C ASP A 13 7.15 -28.62 -9.48
N ILE A 14 6.97 -29.86 -9.02
CA ILE A 14 8.07 -30.79 -8.73
C ILE A 14 8.75 -31.26 -10.03
N GLU A 15 7.99 -31.48 -11.10
CA GLU A 15 8.55 -31.93 -12.38
C GLU A 15 9.40 -30.84 -13.00
N GLU A 16 8.91 -29.61 -12.99
CA GLU A 16 9.64 -28.46 -13.51
C GLU A 16 10.89 -28.15 -12.68
N ARG A 17 10.82 -28.28 -11.35
CA ARG A 17 12.00 -28.17 -10.47
C ARG A 17 13.07 -29.19 -10.87
N ALA A 18 12.69 -30.44 -11.08
CA ALA A 18 13.62 -31.49 -11.47
C ALA A 18 14.22 -31.22 -12.86
N ARG A 19 13.40 -30.77 -13.82
CA ARG A 19 13.84 -30.39 -15.17
C ARG A 19 14.90 -29.29 -15.11
N LEU A 20 14.59 -28.15 -14.47
CA LEU A 20 15.49 -27.00 -14.39
C LEU A 20 16.79 -27.31 -13.64
N THR A 21 16.73 -28.13 -12.59
CA THR A 21 17.95 -28.59 -11.88
C THR A 21 18.85 -29.37 -12.83
N THR A 22 18.28 -30.36 -13.54
CA THR A 22 19.03 -31.22 -14.45
C THR A 22 19.67 -30.42 -15.60
N LEU A 23 18.99 -29.36 -16.07
CA LEU A 23 19.49 -28.50 -17.14
C LEU A 23 20.72 -27.69 -16.73
N ILE A 24 20.77 -27.19 -15.49
CA ILE A 24 21.87 -26.31 -15.03
C ILE A 24 23.04 -27.09 -14.41
N GLU A 25 22.79 -28.29 -13.84
CA GLU A 25 23.81 -29.07 -13.14
C GLU A 25 25.08 -29.33 -13.98
N GLY A 26 24.93 -29.52 -15.29
CA GLY A 26 26.05 -29.74 -16.20
C GLY A 26 26.86 -28.48 -16.55
N ALA A 27 26.36 -27.28 -16.26
CA ALA A 27 26.96 -26.00 -16.63
C ALA A 27 27.64 -25.26 -15.45
N ILE A 28 27.47 -25.77 -14.22
CA ILE A 28 28.00 -25.15 -13.00
C ILE A 28 29.41 -25.65 -12.72
N GLU A 29 30.32 -24.73 -12.44
CA GLU A 29 31.72 -25.04 -12.11
C GLU A 29 31.92 -25.16 -10.59
N PRO A 30 32.96 -25.89 -10.13
CA PRO A 30 33.27 -25.98 -8.72
C PRO A 30 33.52 -24.59 -8.10
N GLY A 31 32.82 -24.27 -7.01
CA GLY A 31 32.86 -22.97 -6.35
C GLY A 31 31.67 -22.05 -6.69
N ASP A 32 30.95 -22.34 -7.77
CA ASP A 32 29.76 -21.56 -8.15
C ASP A 32 28.51 -22.04 -7.40
N GLY A 33 27.70 -21.08 -6.96
CA GLY A 33 26.37 -21.32 -6.39
C GLY A 33 25.31 -20.59 -7.21
N VAL A 34 24.26 -21.30 -7.64
CA VAL A 34 23.20 -20.75 -8.48
C VAL A 34 21.83 -20.91 -7.82
N ILE A 35 20.99 -19.87 -7.94
CA ILE A 35 19.59 -19.90 -7.52
C ILE A 35 18.70 -19.71 -8.75
N ILE A 36 17.98 -20.77 -9.14
CA ILE A 36 17.01 -20.71 -10.22
C ILE A 36 15.77 -19.94 -9.75
N ARG A 37 15.42 -18.88 -10.48
CA ARG A 37 14.30 -17.98 -10.17
C ARG A 37 13.00 -18.51 -10.77
N THR A 38 11.86 -18.01 -10.28
CA THR A 38 10.53 -18.40 -10.80
C THR A 38 10.29 -17.99 -12.25
N VAL A 39 10.93 -16.91 -12.71
CA VAL A 39 10.84 -16.46 -14.11
C VAL A 39 11.43 -17.47 -15.09
N SER A 40 12.27 -18.39 -14.62
CA SER A 40 12.86 -19.47 -15.42
C SER A 40 11.89 -20.62 -15.73
N GLN A 41 10.64 -20.56 -15.24
CA GLN A 41 9.63 -21.58 -15.50
C GLN A 41 9.30 -21.64 -17.00
N GLY A 42 9.37 -22.84 -17.58
CA GLY A 42 9.10 -23.08 -19.00
C GLY A 42 10.20 -22.60 -19.95
N VAL A 43 11.33 -22.12 -19.43
CA VAL A 43 12.48 -21.70 -20.25
C VAL A 43 13.23 -22.93 -20.80
N GLU A 44 13.71 -22.82 -22.04
CA GLU A 44 14.47 -23.86 -22.73
C GLU A 44 15.90 -23.97 -22.19
N SER A 45 16.56 -25.10 -22.46
CA SER A 45 17.90 -25.38 -21.91
C SER A 45 18.98 -24.41 -22.40
N GLU A 46 18.89 -23.97 -23.66
CA GLU A 46 19.85 -23.06 -24.27
C GLU A 46 19.77 -21.65 -23.65
N ASP A 47 18.57 -21.14 -23.44
CA ASP A 47 18.35 -19.83 -22.81
C ASP A 47 18.88 -19.80 -21.38
N LEU A 48 18.65 -20.85 -20.60
CA LEU A 48 19.13 -20.94 -19.22
C LEU A 48 20.67 -21.03 -19.15
N ALA A 49 21.30 -21.73 -20.10
CA ALA A 49 22.75 -21.80 -20.20
C ALA A 49 23.36 -20.45 -20.61
N ASN A 50 22.73 -19.73 -21.54
CA ASN A 50 23.17 -18.40 -21.97
C ASN A 50 23.06 -17.37 -20.84
N ASP A 51 22.01 -17.45 -20.00
CA ASP A 51 21.88 -16.60 -18.81
C ASP A 51 23.02 -16.86 -17.80
N LEU A 52 23.35 -18.13 -17.54
CA LEU A 52 24.47 -18.48 -16.66
C LEU A 52 25.82 -17.98 -17.21
N LEU A 53 26.05 -18.12 -18.51
CA LEU A 53 27.26 -17.61 -19.17
C LEU A 53 27.35 -16.08 -19.03
N SER A 54 26.24 -15.37 -19.26
CA SER A 54 26.17 -13.92 -19.12
C SER A 54 26.49 -13.46 -17.69
N LEU A 55 26.03 -14.20 -16.67
CA LEU A 55 26.37 -13.91 -15.27
C LEU A 55 27.86 -14.13 -14.98
N LYS A 56 28.48 -15.16 -15.58
CA LYS A 56 29.92 -15.42 -15.45
C LYS A 56 30.77 -14.34 -16.12
N GLU A 57 30.36 -13.89 -17.31
CA GLU A 57 31.02 -12.78 -18.02
C GLU A 57 30.94 -11.49 -17.19
N CYS A 58 29.75 -11.15 -16.68
CA CYS A 58 29.56 -10.02 -15.79
C CYS A 58 30.46 -10.10 -14.54
N TRP A 59 30.56 -11.28 -13.91
CA TRP A 59 31.46 -11.48 -12.76
C TRP A 59 32.93 -11.27 -13.13
N SER A 60 33.36 -11.78 -14.29
CA SER A 60 34.73 -11.56 -14.79
C SER A 60 35.02 -10.07 -15.03
N ASP A 61 34.07 -9.33 -15.59
CA ASP A 61 34.20 -7.88 -15.81
C ASP A 61 34.31 -7.11 -14.49
N ILE A 62 33.52 -7.50 -13.48
CA ILE A 62 33.58 -6.92 -12.13
C ILE A 62 34.95 -7.17 -11.50
N GLN A 63 35.50 -8.39 -11.61
CA GLN A 63 36.83 -8.72 -11.11
C GLN A 63 37.90 -7.89 -11.82
N ALA A 64 37.85 -7.82 -13.14
CA ALA A 64 38.80 -7.03 -13.93
C ALA A 64 38.75 -5.54 -13.60
N ALA A 65 37.55 -4.97 -13.40
CA ALA A 65 37.37 -3.58 -12.99
C ALA A 65 37.91 -3.33 -11.57
N SER A 66 37.65 -4.27 -10.64
CA SER A 66 38.16 -4.21 -9.27
C SER A 66 39.69 -4.22 -9.21
N ASP A 67 40.35 -5.00 -10.07
CA ASP A 67 41.82 -5.07 -10.11
C ASP A 67 42.45 -3.81 -10.75
N GLN A 68 41.69 -3.07 -11.56
CA GLN A 68 42.16 -1.92 -12.34
C GLN A 68 41.82 -0.55 -11.73
N THR A 69 41.00 -0.49 -10.68
CA THR A 69 40.59 0.79 -10.07
C THR A 69 40.95 0.91 -8.59
N ASP A 70 41.46 2.08 -8.19
CA ASP A 70 41.71 2.41 -6.79
C ASP A 70 40.41 2.80 -6.07
N ALA A 71 40.29 2.39 -4.81
CA ALA A 71 39.12 2.69 -3.98
C ALA A 71 39.12 4.14 -3.45
N PRO A 72 37.94 4.76 -3.24
CA PRO A 72 36.59 4.26 -3.53
C PRO A 72 36.16 4.52 -4.98
N SER A 73 35.67 3.49 -5.67
CA SER A 73 35.14 3.57 -7.03
C SER A 73 33.88 2.68 -7.17
N CYS A 74 33.00 3.03 -8.11
CA CYS A 74 31.90 2.15 -8.51
C CYS A 74 32.41 1.22 -9.62
N ILE A 75 32.50 -0.08 -9.33
CA ILE A 75 32.95 -1.12 -10.28
C ILE A 75 31.80 -1.80 -11.02
N HIS A 76 30.58 -1.68 -10.50
CA HIS A 76 29.36 -2.21 -11.10
C HIS A 76 28.16 -1.40 -10.61
N ALA A 77 27.35 -0.92 -11.54
CA ALA A 77 26.10 -0.24 -11.24
C ALA A 77 24.93 -1.20 -11.49
N GLU A 78 23.95 -1.20 -10.58
CA GLU A 78 22.71 -1.93 -10.79
C GLU A 78 21.96 -1.38 -12.00
N LEU A 79 21.23 -2.26 -12.69
CA LEU A 79 20.38 -1.90 -13.82
C LEU A 79 19.38 -0.78 -13.44
N ASP A 80 19.13 0.09 -14.41
CA ASP A 80 18.04 1.08 -14.37
C ASP A 80 16.70 0.39 -14.11
N LEU A 81 15.74 1.15 -13.55
CA LEU A 81 14.46 0.62 -13.08
C LEU A 81 13.74 -0.24 -14.14
N VAL A 82 13.65 0.24 -15.38
CA VAL A 82 12.94 -0.48 -16.45
C VAL A 82 13.63 -1.81 -16.77
N LEU A 83 14.95 -1.81 -16.92
CA LEU A 83 15.73 -3.02 -17.19
C LEU A 83 15.64 -4.02 -16.03
N ARG A 84 15.62 -3.51 -14.79
CA ARG A 84 15.41 -4.31 -13.59
C ARG A 84 14.03 -4.96 -13.57
N ILE A 85 12.99 -4.22 -13.93
CA ILE A 85 11.63 -4.76 -14.07
C ILE A 85 11.59 -5.84 -15.15
N LEU A 86 12.20 -5.61 -16.31
CA LEU A 86 12.28 -6.62 -17.37
C LEU A 86 12.98 -7.88 -16.88
N ARG A 87 14.17 -7.77 -16.27
CA ARG A 87 14.90 -8.90 -15.68
C ARG A 87 14.08 -9.68 -14.66
N ASP A 88 13.37 -8.97 -13.78
CA ASP A 88 12.72 -9.60 -12.62
C ASP A 88 11.28 -10.06 -12.91
N ARG A 89 10.64 -9.55 -13.97
CA ARG A 89 9.20 -9.77 -14.25
C ARG A 89 8.88 -10.25 -15.66
N LEU A 90 9.70 -9.95 -16.68
CA LEU A 90 9.42 -10.40 -18.04
C LEU A 90 9.45 -11.93 -18.08
N SER A 91 8.40 -12.52 -18.64
CA SER A 91 8.26 -13.96 -18.72
C SER A 91 7.38 -14.34 -19.91
N ILE A 92 7.32 -15.65 -20.20
CA ILE A 92 6.52 -16.21 -21.29
C ILE A 92 5.01 -15.97 -21.08
N SER A 93 4.55 -15.62 -19.87
CA SER A 93 3.14 -15.30 -19.61
C SER A 93 2.74 -13.85 -19.91
N ILE A 94 3.69 -12.96 -20.23
CA ILE A 94 3.41 -11.55 -20.51
C ILE A 94 3.33 -11.35 -22.01
N ASP A 95 2.16 -11.02 -22.55
CA ASP A 95 1.97 -10.91 -24.00
C ASP A 95 2.74 -9.74 -24.63
N ALA A 96 2.75 -8.57 -23.98
CA ALA A 96 3.45 -7.38 -24.46
C ALA A 96 3.88 -6.46 -23.29
N VAL A 97 4.94 -5.69 -23.52
CA VAL A 97 5.42 -4.60 -22.67
C VAL A 97 5.47 -3.32 -23.50
N PHE A 98 4.60 -2.37 -23.17
CA PHE A 98 4.54 -1.08 -23.86
C PHE A 98 5.43 -0.05 -23.16
N ILE A 99 6.28 0.60 -23.95
CA ILE A 99 7.15 1.69 -23.50
C ILE A 99 6.84 2.92 -24.37
N ASP A 100 6.55 4.07 -23.77
CA ASP A 100 6.20 5.30 -24.49
C ASP A 100 7.39 6.25 -24.71
N ASP A 101 8.54 5.99 -24.10
CA ASP A 101 9.80 6.69 -24.37
C ASP A 101 10.72 5.91 -25.32
N ARG A 102 11.20 6.58 -26.36
CA ARG A 102 12.01 5.95 -27.42
C ARG A 102 13.41 5.54 -26.97
N ALA A 103 14.04 6.31 -26.08
CA ALA A 103 15.38 6.00 -25.60
C ALA A 103 15.33 4.80 -24.64
N ILE A 104 14.35 4.78 -23.73
CA ILE A 104 14.09 3.65 -22.84
C ILE A 104 13.75 2.39 -23.64
N PHE A 105 12.90 2.50 -24.66
CA PHE A 105 12.56 1.39 -25.55
C PHE A 105 13.80 0.80 -26.22
N SER A 106 14.70 1.62 -26.75
CA SER A 106 15.94 1.14 -27.37
C SER A 106 16.78 0.35 -26.38
N SER A 107 17.01 0.90 -25.18
CA SER A 107 17.78 0.22 -24.12
C SER A 107 17.12 -1.09 -23.67
N ALA A 108 15.79 -1.10 -23.53
CA ALA A 108 15.03 -2.29 -23.17
C ALA A 108 15.11 -3.37 -24.25
N GLN A 109 15.01 -2.99 -25.53
CA GLN A 109 15.09 -3.92 -26.65
C GLN A 109 16.50 -4.51 -26.78
N ASP A 110 17.55 -3.70 -26.62
CA ASP A 110 18.93 -4.18 -26.65
C ASP A 110 19.21 -5.15 -25.50
N PHE A 111 18.73 -4.82 -24.29
CA PHE A 111 18.81 -5.71 -23.13
C PHE A 111 18.08 -7.04 -23.36
N CYS A 112 16.84 -7.02 -23.86
CA CYS A 112 16.11 -8.25 -24.13
C CYS A 112 16.76 -9.08 -25.25
N LYS A 113 17.29 -8.47 -26.32
CA LYS A 113 18.01 -9.22 -27.36
C LYS A 113 19.26 -9.92 -26.84
N GLN A 114 19.94 -9.32 -25.87
CA GLN A 114 21.15 -9.88 -25.26
C GLN A 114 20.82 -11.01 -24.27
N PHE A 115 19.88 -10.80 -23.34
CA PHE A 115 19.68 -11.71 -22.21
C PHE A 115 18.42 -12.59 -22.33
N MET A 116 17.42 -12.18 -23.12
CA MET A 116 16.11 -12.85 -23.24
C MET A 116 15.58 -12.79 -24.68
N PRO A 117 16.34 -13.29 -25.69
CA PRO A 117 16.05 -13.06 -27.10
C PRO A 117 14.66 -13.55 -27.52
N ALA A 118 14.19 -14.66 -26.95
CA ALA A 118 12.85 -15.21 -27.20
C ALA A 118 11.70 -14.28 -26.77
N LEU A 119 11.96 -13.32 -25.88
CA LEU A 119 10.96 -12.36 -25.36
C LEU A 119 11.16 -10.94 -25.91
N ALA A 120 12.22 -10.70 -26.70
CA ALA A 120 12.56 -9.37 -27.20
C ALA A 120 11.47 -8.75 -28.08
N ASP A 121 10.76 -9.58 -28.85
CA ASP A 121 9.66 -9.14 -29.73
C ASP A 121 8.42 -8.67 -28.96
N ARG A 122 8.33 -8.97 -27.65
CA ARG A 122 7.21 -8.54 -26.79
C ARG A 122 7.38 -7.13 -26.25
N VAL A 123 8.57 -6.55 -26.36
CA VAL A 123 8.82 -5.15 -25.96
C VAL A 123 8.47 -4.27 -27.16
N GLU A 124 7.47 -3.41 -26.99
CA GLU A 124 6.89 -2.59 -28.05
C GLU A 124 6.94 -1.10 -27.70
N LEU A 125 7.27 -0.26 -28.69
CA LEU A 125 7.20 1.18 -28.56
C LEU A 125 5.76 1.64 -28.77
N LEU A 126 5.17 2.27 -27.76
CA LEU A 126 3.87 2.88 -27.86
C LEU A 126 3.97 4.14 -28.73
N THR A 127 3.23 4.15 -29.84
CA THR A 127 3.24 5.26 -30.82
C THR A 127 1.92 6.04 -30.85
N THR A 128 0.95 5.63 -30.04
CA THR A 128 -0.35 6.30 -29.90
C THR A 128 -0.19 7.63 -29.15
N SER A 129 -1.12 8.56 -29.37
CA SER A 129 -1.18 9.80 -28.60
C SER A 129 -1.68 9.52 -27.17
N GLY A 130 -1.03 10.10 -26.16
CA GLY A 130 -1.36 9.89 -24.75
C GLY A 130 -0.33 8.99 -24.05
N SER A 131 -0.30 8.98 -22.71
CA SER A 131 0.59 8.10 -21.97
C SER A 131 0.16 6.64 -22.07
N ALA A 132 1.07 5.71 -21.77
CA ALA A 132 0.69 4.31 -21.62
C ALA A 132 -0.43 4.13 -20.57
N PHE A 133 -0.40 4.87 -19.47
CA PHE A 133 -1.36 4.69 -18.38
C PHE A 133 -2.76 5.22 -18.72
N ASP A 134 -2.85 6.34 -19.46
CA ASP A 134 -4.12 6.89 -19.92
C ASP A 134 -4.85 5.93 -20.86
N ASN A 135 -4.11 5.33 -21.80
CA ASN A 135 -4.67 4.43 -22.81
C ASN A 135 -5.26 3.15 -22.20
N TYR A 136 -4.86 2.79 -20.99
CA TYR A 136 -5.30 1.59 -20.26
C TYR A 136 -6.06 1.90 -18.96
N GLU A 137 -6.47 3.15 -18.74
CA GLU A 137 -7.20 3.60 -17.53
C GLU A 137 -6.49 3.22 -16.21
N ILE A 138 -5.14 3.19 -16.23
CA ILE A 138 -4.32 2.84 -15.07
C ILE A 138 -4.17 4.05 -14.13
N GLU A 139 -4.12 5.27 -14.68
CA GLU A 139 -3.90 6.50 -13.91
C GLU A 139 -4.97 6.68 -12.82
N GLN A 140 -6.24 6.48 -13.16
CA GLN A 140 -7.33 6.56 -12.20
C GLN A 140 -7.22 5.49 -11.11
N GLN A 141 -6.80 4.27 -11.47
CA GLN A 141 -6.60 3.21 -10.48
C GLN A 141 -5.47 3.53 -9.50
N ILE A 142 -4.40 4.19 -9.97
CA ILE A 142 -3.29 4.65 -9.12
C ILE A 142 -3.77 5.72 -8.14
N GLU A 143 -4.58 6.68 -8.60
CA GLU A 143 -5.15 7.72 -7.74
C GLU A 143 -6.09 7.11 -6.69
N ASP A 144 -6.93 6.15 -7.10
CA ASP A 144 -7.88 5.46 -6.23
C ASP A 144 -7.18 4.61 -5.15
N MET A 145 -5.91 4.23 -5.34
CA MET A 145 -5.12 3.48 -4.36
C MET A 145 -4.77 4.27 -3.09
N ILE A 146 -4.96 5.59 -3.08
CA ILE A 146 -4.77 6.42 -1.88
C ILE A 146 -5.98 6.30 -0.96
N TRP A 147 -7.18 6.15 -1.53
CA TRP A 147 -8.43 6.17 -0.78
C TRP A 147 -8.71 4.82 -0.11
N PRO A 148 -9.27 4.80 1.11
CA PRO A 148 -9.52 3.56 1.85
C PRO A 148 -10.63 2.70 1.22
N GLU A 149 -11.57 3.31 0.51
CA GLU A 149 -12.71 2.62 -0.10
C GLU A 149 -12.37 2.10 -1.50
N VAL A 150 -12.63 0.81 -1.75
CA VAL A 150 -12.45 0.17 -3.06
C VAL A 150 -13.77 -0.42 -3.53
N SER A 151 -14.21 -0.04 -4.72
CA SER A 151 -15.46 -0.56 -5.30
C SER A 151 -15.27 -1.96 -5.88
N LEU A 152 -16.21 -2.85 -5.57
CA LEU A 152 -16.32 -4.19 -6.16
C LEU A 152 -17.25 -4.14 -7.39
N ARG A 153 -17.01 -4.97 -8.40
CA ARG A 153 -17.82 -5.08 -9.63
C ARG A 153 -19.25 -5.48 -9.34
N SER A 154 -19.50 -6.27 -8.29
CA SER A 154 -20.85 -6.62 -7.84
C SER A 154 -21.59 -5.47 -7.13
N GLY A 155 -20.95 -4.30 -6.98
CA GLY A 155 -21.50 -3.11 -6.32
C GLY A 155 -21.29 -3.06 -4.80
N GLY A 156 -20.61 -4.05 -4.23
CA GLY A 156 -20.09 -3.98 -2.86
C GLY A 156 -18.86 -3.07 -2.78
N THR A 157 -18.31 -2.90 -1.57
CA THR A 157 -17.09 -2.13 -1.35
C THR A 157 -16.18 -2.82 -0.34
N LEU A 158 -14.88 -2.61 -0.46
CA LEU A 158 -13.91 -2.86 0.61
C LEU A 158 -13.59 -1.53 1.28
N TYR A 159 -13.41 -1.55 2.59
CA TYR A 159 -12.87 -0.42 3.33
C TYR A 159 -11.58 -0.83 4.03
N ILE A 160 -10.46 -0.26 3.59
CA ILE A 160 -9.10 -0.61 4.05
C ILE A 160 -8.64 0.47 5.02
N GLU A 161 -8.42 0.10 6.28
CA GLU A 161 -7.93 1.00 7.33
C GLU A 161 -6.56 0.52 7.84
N GLU A 162 -5.52 1.31 7.61
CA GLU A 162 -4.19 1.07 8.15
C GLU A 162 -4.08 1.74 9.54
N THR A 163 -3.96 0.92 10.59
CA THR A 163 -3.69 1.39 11.94
C THR A 163 -2.19 1.33 12.25
N GLN A 164 -1.80 1.80 13.44
CA GLN A 164 -0.40 1.76 13.88
C GLN A 164 0.21 0.35 13.89
N SER A 165 -0.58 -0.69 14.18
CA SER A 165 -0.06 -2.06 14.39
C SER A 165 -0.54 -3.08 13.34
N MET A 166 -1.69 -2.83 12.71
CA MET A 166 -2.32 -3.76 11.77
C MET A 166 -3.21 -3.04 10.77
N THR A 167 -3.53 -3.72 9.67
CA THR A 167 -4.51 -3.26 8.70
C THR A 167 -5.81 -4.03 8.88
N VAL A 168 -6.93 -3.33 8.88
CA VAL A 168 -8.27 -3.91 8.91
C VAL A 168 -8.92 -3.70 7.55
N ILE A 169 -9.54 -4.74 7.01
CA ILE A 169 -10.29 -4.67 5.76
C ILE A 169 -11.71 -5.12 6.01
N ASP A 170 -12.67 -4.22 5.83
CA ASP A 170 -14.10 -4.49 5.99
C ASP A 170 -14.76 -4.70 4.62
N VAL A 171 -15.64 -5.69 4.51
CA VAL A 171 -16.38 -5.99 3.28
C VAL A 171 -17.84 -5.57 3.42
N ASN A 172 -18.27 -4.65 2.57
CA ASN A 172 -19.63 -4.13 2.55
C ASN A 172 -20.39 -4.59 1.30
N THR A 173 -21.68 -4.90 1.48
CA THR A 173 -22.58 -5.20 0.35
C THR A 173 -23.25 -3.94 -0.20
N ALA A 174 -23.56 -3.96 -1.50
CA ALA A 174 -24.51 -3.01 -2.09
C ALA A 174 -25.86 -3.09 -1.34
N ARG A 175 -26.58 -1.96 -1.23
CA ARG A 175 -27.96 -1.93 -0.70
C ARG A 175 -28.91 -2.73 -1.61
N PHE A 176 -29.01 -4.03 -1.40
CA PHE A 176 -29.93 -4.92 -2.14
C PHE A 176 -31.36 -4.82 -1.57
N LYS A 177 -32.35 -4.54 -2.43
CA LYS A 177 -33.77 -4.35 -2.06
C LYS A 177 -34.63 -5.64 -2.03
N GLY A 178 -34.03 -6.83 -2.17
CA GLY A 178 -34.76 -8.11 -2.24
C GLY A 178 -34.34 -9.13 -1.18
N SER A 179 -35.29 -9.86 -0.58
CA SER A 179 -35.03 -10.84 0.51
C SER A 179 -34.63 -12.23 0.04
N SER A 180 -35.03 -12.65 -1.17
CA SER A 180 -34.88 -14.02 -1.67
C SER A 180 -33.58 -14.33 -2.43
N GLY A 181 -32.63 -13.39 -2.50
CA GLY A 181 -31.31 -13.58 -3.14
C GLY A 181 -30.13 -13.09 -2.29
N ARG A 182 -30.37 -12.78 -1.01
CA ARG A 182 -29.37 -12.12 -0.16
C ARG A 182 -28.18 -13.03 0.17
N LYS A 183 -28.41 -14.32 0.44
CA LYS A 183 -27.33 -15.25 0.81
C LYS A 183 -26.36 -15.48 -0.34
N ASP A 184 -26.87 -15.70 -1.55
CA ASP A 184 -26.05 -15.91 -2.74
C ASP A 184 -25.28 -14.63 -3.12
N ALA A 185 -25.92 -13.45 -2.99
CA ALA A 185 -25.25 -12.17 -3.21
C ALA A 185 -24.12 -11.92 -2.21
N VAL A 186 -24.32 -12.24 -0.92
CA VAL A 186 -23.28 -12.15 0.12
C VAL A 186 -22.10 -13.06 -0.21
N PHE A 187 -22.37 -14.33 -0.55
CA PHE A 187 -21.31 -15.25 -0.93
C PHE A 187 -20.52 -14.75 -2.14
N GLN A 188 -21.22 -14.30 -3.20
CA GLN A 188 -20.57 -13.77 -4.38
C GLN A 188 -19.73 -12.52 -4.07
N THR A 189 -20.23 -11.63 -3.21
CA THR A 189 -19.49 -10.43 -2.78
C THR A 189 -18.23 -10.82 -2.01
N ASN A 190 -18.31 -11.79 -1.10
CA ASN A 190 -17.13 -12.25 -0.35
C ASN A 190 -16.09 -12.97 -1.25
N MET A 191 -16.53 -13.73 -2.26
CA MET A 191 -15.63 -14.35 -3.24
C MET A 191 -14.91 -13.30 -4.09
N GLU A 192 -15.60 -12.23 -4.46
CA GLU A 192 -14.99 -11.11 -5.17
C GLU A 192 -14.03 -10.34 -4.25
N ALA A 193 -14.47 -10.03 -3.04
CA ALA A 193 -13.66 -9.39 -2.01
C ALA A 193 -12.38 -10.16 -1.73
N ALA A 194 -12.41 -11.50 -1.69
CA ALA A 194 -11.21 -12.32 -1.48
C ALA A 194 -10.13 -12.09 -2.56
N ARG A 195 -10.54 -11.96 -3.82
CA ARG A 195 -9.62 -11.66 -4.93
C ARG A 195 -9.10 -10.23 -4.85
N GLU A 196 -10.01 -9.28 -4.61
CA GLU A 196 -9.68 -7.86 -4.54
C GLU A 196 -8.77 -7.56 -3.35
N VAL A 197 -8.98 -8.19 -2.19
CA VAL A 197 -8.08 -8.09 -1.02
C VAL A 197 -6.66 -8.49 -1.41
N ALA A 198 -6.47 -9.64 -2.06
CA ALA A 198 -5.14 -10.08 -2.48
C ALA A 198 -4.48 -9.09 -3.45
N GLN A 199 -5.26 -8.55 -4.40
CA GLN A 199 -4.80 -7.54 -5.34
C GLN A 199 -4.40 -6.23 -4.64
N GLN A 200 -5.25 -5.71 -3.75
CA GLN A 200 -5.00 -4.46 -3.02
C GLN A 200 -3.81 -4.57 -2.06
N LEU A 201 -3.63 -5.72 -1.38
CA LEU A 201 -2.44 -5.97 -0.56
C LEU A 201 -1.14 -5.87 -1.39
N HIS A 202 -1.16 -6.38 -2.62
CA HIS A 202 -0.02 -6.28 -3.50
C HIS A 202 0.18 -4.85 -4.01
N LEU A 203 -0.85 -4.24 -4.62
CA LEU A 203 -0.78 -2.93 -5.26
C LEU A 203 -0.38 -1.85 -4.25
N ARG A 204 -1.06 -1.80 -3.09
CA ARG A 204 -0.79 -0.82 -2.03
C ARG A 204 0.40 -1.18 -1.17
N ASN A 205 1.06 -2.32 -1.44
CA ASN A 205 2.17 -2.83 -0.66
C ASN A 205 1.88 -2.90 0.86
N ILE A 206 0.67 -3.31 1.23
CA ILE A 206 0.28 -3.46 2.63
C ILE A 206 1.01 -4.65 3.23
N GLY A 207 1.60 -4.48 4.41
CA GLY A 207 2.35 -5.53 5.08
C GLY A 207 2.26 -5.43 6.61
N GLY A 208 2.61 -6.52 7.28
CA GLY A 208 2.37 -6.70 8.71
C GLY A 208 1.18 -7.61 8.94
N ILE A 209 0.46 -7.38 10.04
CA ILE A 209 -0.76 -8.11 10.37
C ILE A 209 -1.93 -7.47 9.62
N VAL A 210 -2.71 -8.29 8.93
CA VAL A 210 -3.92 -7.88 8.23
C VAL A 210 -5.08 -8.73 8.74
N VAL A 211 -6.20 -8.08 9.04
CA VAL A 211 -7.45 -8.72 9.46
C VAL A 211 -8.52 -8.36 8.44
N VAL A 212 -9.19 -9.38 7.91
CA VAL A 212 -10.28 -9.21 6.92
C VAL A 212 -11.59 -9.63 7.58
N ASP A 213 -12.53 -8.69 7.67
CA ASP A 213 -13.89 -8.89 8.13
C ASP A 213 -14.82 -9.11 6.93
N PHE A 214 -15.03 -10.39 6.60
CA PHE A 214 -15.97 -10.76 5.55
C PHE A 214 -17.40 -10.67 6.07
N ILE A 215 -18.34 -10.38 5.17
CA ILE A 215 -19.76 -10.35 5.51
C ILE A 215 -20.17 -11.70 6.09
N ASN A 216 -20.89 -11.68 7.22
CA ASN A 216 -21.26 -12.88 7.96
C ASN A 216 -21.96 -13.93 7.08
N MET A 217 -21.47 -15.16 7.11
CA MET A 217 -21.97 -16.32 6.38
C MET A 217 -22.43 -17.41 7.36
N GLU A 218 -23.64 -17.93 7.19
CA GLU A 218 -24.20 -18.95 8.09
C GLU A 218 -23.61 -20.36 7.87
N SER A 219 -23.03 -20.62 6.69
CA SER A 219 -22.56 -21.94 6.27
C SER A 219 -21.04 -22.04 6.34
N SER A 220 -20.53 -23.03 7.07
CA SER A 220 -19.10 -23.32 7.17
C SER A 220 -18.47 -23.71 5.84
N ASP A 221 -19.24 -24.35 4.95
CA ASP A 221 -18.80 -24.67 3.58
C ASP A 221 -18.55 -23.38 2.76
N THR A 222 -19.42 -22.39 2.94
CA THR A 222 -19.29 -21.09 2.28
C THR A 222 -18.06 -20.33 2.80
N CYS A 223 -17.83 -20.31 4.11
CA CYS A 223 -16.59 -19.74 4.68
C CYS A 223 -15.34 -20.44 4.16
N THR A 224 -15.38 -21.78 4.04
CA THR A 224 -14.25 -22.56 3.52
C THR A 224 -13.95 -22.18 2.06
N LYS A 225 -14.98 -22.00 1.22
CA LYS A 225 -14.80 -21.58 -0.18
C LYS A 225 -14.16 -20.19 -0.29
N VAL A 226 -14.63 -19.22 0.49
CA VAL A 226 -14.05 -17.86 0.53
C VAL A 226 -12.60 -17.90 1.00
N PHE A 227 -12.30 -18.71 2.02
CA PHE A 227 -10.94 -18.92 2.51
C PHE A 227 -10.01 -19.48 1.41
N THR A 228 -10.44 -20.53 0.72
CA THR A 228 -9.66 -21.15 -0.36
C THR A 228 -9.45 -20.20 -1.53
N GLU A 229 -10.45 -19.37 -1.86
CA GLU A 229 -10.31 -18.33 -2.89
C GLU A 229 -9.24 -17.31 -2.49
N LEU A 230 -9.26 -16.81 -1.25
CA LEU A 230 -8.26 -15.89 -0.74
C LEU A 230 -6.85 -16.52 -0.74
N GLU A 231 -6.74 -17.78 -0.30
CA GLU A 231 -5.47 -18.54 -0.34
C GLU A 231 -4.93 -18.67 -1.78
N THR A 232 -5.82 -18.97 -2.74
CA THR A 232 -5.46 -19.09 -4.15
C THR A 232 -5.01 -17.75 -4.72
N ALA A 233 -5.73 -16.67 -4.42
CA ALA A 233 -5.39 -15.32 -4.89
C ALA A 233 -4.05 -14.81 -4.31
N LEU A 234 -3.73 -15.18 -3.07
CA LEU A 234 -2.46 -14.82 -2.41
C LEU A 234 -1.27 -15.74 -2.79
N ALA A 235 -1.51 -16.86 -3.47
CA ALA A 235 -0.46 -17.84 -3.77
C ALA A 235 0.71 -17.26 -4.59
N ASN A 236 0.39 -16.28 -5.46
CA ASN A 236 1.37 -15.63 -6.33
C ASN A 236 1.85 -14.27 -5.81
N ASP A 237 1.53 -13.90 -4.56
CA ASP A 237 1.99 -12.64 -3.97
C ASP A 237 3.54 -12.60 -3.94
N PRO A 238 4.17 -11.51 -4.40
CA PRO A 238 5.62 -11.38 -4.35
C PRO A 238 6.19 -11.24 -2.94
N ALA A 239 5.38 -10.95 -1.91
CA ALA A 239 5.76 -11.01 -0.51
C ALA A 239 5.33 -12.34 0.11
N ARG A 240 6.05 -12.78 1.16
CA ARG A 240 5.68 -13.99 1.88
C ARG A 240 4.41 -13.73 2.69
N VAL A 241 3.37 -14.52 2.45
CA VAL A 241 2.08 -14.44 3.16
C VAL A 241 1.86 -15.69 4.00
N HIS A 242 1.35 -15.50 5.21
CA HIS A 242 0.87 -16.57 6.09
C HIS A 242 -0.58 -16.30 6.44
N LEU A 243 -1.46 -17.16 5.93
CA LEU A 243 -2.88 -17.09 6.14
C LEU A 243 -3.31 -18.00 7.31
N LYS A 244 -4.19 -17.50 8.18
CA LYS A 244 -4.86 -18.27 9.23
C LYS A 244 -6.32 -18.43 8.88
N LYS A 245 -6.89 -19.58 9.22
CA LYS A 245 -8.32 -19.87 9.03
C LYS A 245 -9.18 -18.84 9.76
N PHE A 246 -10.45 -18.76 9.36
CA PHE A 246 -11.48 -17.99 10.06
C PHE A 246 -11.40 -18.21 11.58
N SER A 247 -11.33 -17.10 12.32
CA SER A 247 -11.41 -17.09 13.78
C SER A 247 -12.83 -17.40 14.25
N GLU A 248 -12.99 -17.60 15.56
CA GLU A 248 -14.32 -17.77 16.19
C GLU A 248 -15.21 -16.53 16.01
N PHE A 249 -14.62 -15.37 15.75
CA PHE A 249 -15.32 -14.11 15.49
C PHE A 249 -15.70 -13.92 14.01
N GLY A 250 -15.37 -14.87 13.12
CA GLY A 250 -15.66 -14.75 11.69
C GLY A 250 -14.63 -13.93 10.89
N LEU A 251 -13.51 -13.56 11.51
CA LEU A 251 -12.44 -12.78 10.88
C LEU A 251 -11.39 -13.69 10.27
N VAL A 252 -10.78 -13.28 9.16
CA VAL A 252 -9.60 -13.94 8.58
C VAL A 252 -8.35 -13.14 8.91
N GLU A 253 -7.37 -13.80 9.53
CA GLU A 253 -6.11 -13.18 9.91
C GLU A 253 -5.01 -13.63 8.96
N LEU A 254 -4.17 -12.69 8.52
CA LEU A 254 -2.97 -13.02 7.77
C LEU A 254 -1.79 -12.13 8.18
N THR A 255 -0.58 -12.62 7.91
CA THR A 255 0.63 -11.80 7.98
C THR A 255 1.29 -11.77 6.62
N ARG A 256 1.65 -10.57 6.15
CA ARG A 256 2.36 -10.35 4.89
C ARG A 256 3.69 -9.66 5.19
N MET A 257 4.80 -10.23 4.73
CA MET A 257 6.14 -9.69 5.01
C MET A 257 6.28 -8.24 4.50
N ARG A 258 6.69 -7.32 5.38
CA ARG A 258 6.97 -5.93 5.01
C ARG A 258 8.29 -5.85 4.26
N THR A 259 8.26 -5.30 3.05
CA THR A 259 9.44 -5.03 2.22
C THR A 259 9.81 -3.56 2.25
N ARG A 260 8.80 -2.69 2.16
CA ARG A 260 8.84 -1.22 2.22
C ARG A 260 7.55 -0.70 2.85
N GLU A 261 7.42 0.62 3.00
CA GLU A 261 6.19 1.26 3.48
C GLU A 261 5.02 1.05 2.49
N SER A 262 3.79 1.16 2.99
CA SER A 262 2.61 1.06 2.11
C SER A 262 2.57 2.26 1.18
N TYR A 263 1.91 2.09 0.03
CA TYR A 263 1.83 3.10 -1.01
C TYR A 263 1.31 4.45 -0.49
N ALA A 264 0.23 4.43 0.30
CA ALA A 264 -0.34 5.64 0.88
C ALA A 264 0.67 6.38 1.77
N HIS A 265 1.44 5.68 2.61
CA HIS A 265 2.48 6.31 3.44
C HIS A 265 3.62 6.91 2.63
N GLU A 266 3.99 6.32 1.48
CA GLU A 266 5.06 6.85 0.64
C GLU A 266 4.65 8.13 -0.13
N VAL A 267 3.37 8.27 -0.49
CA VAL A 267 2.88 9.36 -1.35
C VAL A 267 2.05 10.42 -0.62
N THR A 268 1.82 10.26 0.68
CA THR A 268 1.04 11.21 1.49
C THR A 268 1.77 11.62 2.77
N GLU A 269 1.38 12.76 3.32
CA GLU A 269 1.84 13.25 4.61
C GLU A 269 0.70 13.23 5.63
N VAL A 270 1.04 13.11 6.92
CA VAL A 270 0.05 13.14 7.99
C VAL A 270 -0.60 14.53 8.05
N CYS A 271 -1.92 14.57 8.09
CA CYS A 271 -2.66 15.83 8.22
C CYS A 271 -2.22 16.64 9.44
N GLU A 272 -1.75 17.87 9.23
CA GLU A 272 -1.23 18.74 10.30
C GLU A 272 -2.31 19.13 11.33
N HIS A 273 -3.57 19.23 10.92
CA HIS A 273 -4.67 19.62 11.79
C HIS A 273 -5.10 18.51 12.75
N CYS A 274 -5.35 17.31 12.23
CA CYS A 274 -5.85 16.19 13.04
C CYS A 274 -4.77 15.18 13.42
N GLN A 275 -3.53 15.36 12.96
CA GLN A 275 -2.41 14.44 13.21
C GLN A 275 -2.75 12.98 12.84
N GLY A 276 -3.48 12.81 11.74
CA GLY A 276 -3.91 11.50 11.23
C GLY A 276 -5.14 10.90 11.92
N VAL A 277 -5.77 11.58 12.88
CA VAL A 277 -6.96 11.08 13.60
C VAL A 277 -8.22 11.06 12.71
N GLY A 278 -8.27 11.89 11.65
CA GLY A 278 -9.42 12.00 10.75
C GLY A 278 -10.66 12.64 11.40
N ARG A 279 -10.49 13.25 12.58
CA ARG A 279 -11.56 13.90 13.36
C ARG A 279 -10.99 15.12 14.06
N VAL A 280 -11.80 16.18 14.16
CA VAL A 280 -11.51 17.41 14.91
C VAL A 280 -12.61 17.64 15.95
N LYS A 281 -12.31 18.29 17.07
CA LYS A 281 -13.34 18.65 18.07
C LYS A 281 -14.44 19.50 17.44
N THR A 282 -15.65 19.37 17.97
CA THR A 282 -16.74 20.26 17.60
C THR A 282 -16.49 21.66 18.16
N ALA A 283 -16.98 22.70 17.49
CA ALA A 283 -16.86 24.08 17.99
C ALA A 283 -17.46 24.24 19.41
N TYR A 284 -18.50 23.46 19.72
CA TYR A 284 -19.10 23.43 21.06
C TYR A 284 -18.13 22.86 22.11
N THR A 285 -17.45 21.75 21.80
CA THR A 285 -16.42 21.19 22.69
C THR A 285 -15.32 22.21 22.98
N VAL A 286 -14.85 22.91 21.95
CA VAL A 286 -13.82 23.96 22.10
C VAL A 286 -14.34 25.13 22.94
N ALA A 287 -15.59 25.57 22.74
CA ALA A 287 -16.20 26.62 23.57
C ALA A 287 -16.24 26.25 25.06
N ILE A 288 -16.59 25.00 25.38
CA ILE A 288 -16.55 24.51 26.77
C ILE A 288 -15.13 24.46 27.34
N GLU A 289 -14.12 24.08 26.53
CA GLU A 289 -12.70 24.12 26.93
C GLU A 289 -12.25 25.55 27.23
N ILE A 290 -12.62 26.52 26.39
CA ILE A 290 -12.34 27.95 26.62
C ILE A 290 -12.92 28.40 27.96
N LEU A 291 -14.20 28.11 28.25
CA LEU A 291 -14.83 28.49 29.51
C LEU A 291 -14.11 27.86 30.72
N ARG A 292 -13.65 26.61 30.59
CA ARG A 292 -12.86 25.94 31.64
C ARG A 292 -11.52 26.64 31.84
N SER A 293 -10.78 26.93 30.78
CA SER A 293 -9.49 27.63 30.85
C SER A 293 -9.65 29.03 31.44
N LEU A 294 -10.63 29.81 30.95
CA LEU A 294 -10.97 31.11 31.52
C LEU A 294 -11.28 31.04 33.01
N SER A 295 -12.04 30.03 33.45
CA SER A 295 -12.37 29.86 34.87
C SER A 295 -11.13 29.63 35.74
N VAL A 296 -10.06 29.07 35.20
CA VAL A 296 -8.78 28.89 35.91
C VAL A 296 -8.03 30.21 35.96
N GLU A 297 -7.86 30.88 34.81
CA GLU A 297 -7.16 32.17 34.71
C GLU A 297 -7.76 33.24 35.62
N VAL A 298 -9.08 33.41 35.57
CA VAL A 298 -9.82 34.35 36.41
C VAL A 298 -9.67 34.05 37.90
N ARG A 299 -9.55 32.77 38.29
CA ARG A 299 -9.33 32.40 39.70
C ARG A 299 -7.91 32.70 40.14
N PHE A 300 -6.95 32.60 39.24
CA PHE A 300 -5.56 32.91 39.49
C PHE A 300 -5.33 34.43 39.61
N GLU A 301 -5.95 35.22 38.72
CA GLU A 301 -5.88 36.68 38.73
C GLU A 301 -7.29 37.32 38.73
N PRO A 302 -7.96 37.37 39.89
CA PRO A 302 -9.28 37.99 40.01
C PRO A 302 -9.26 39.47 39.59
N GLY A 303 -10.28 39.88 38.83
CA GLY A 303 -10.45 41.25 38.36
C GLY A 303 -9.62 41.63 37.13
N ARG A 304 -8.78 40.73 36.59
CA ARG A 304 -8.05 40.99 35.34
C ARG A 304 -8.95 40.74 34.13
N ASP A 305 -8.98 41.69 33.21
CA ASP A 305 -9.73 41.60 31.97
C ASP A 305 -9.02 40.66 30.97
N PHE A 306 -9.79 39.91 30.17
CA PHE A 306 -9.24 39.01 29.15
C PHE A 306 -9.98 39.17 27.81
N SER A 307 -9.23 39.00 26.72
CA SER A 307 -9.76 38.75 25.38
C SER A 307 -9.63 37.28 25.03
N VAL A 308 -10.73 36.66 24.63
CA VAL A 308 -10.78 35.32 24.06
C VAL A 308 -10.69 35.46 22.54
N VAL A 309 -9.60 35.01 21.95
CA VAL A 309 -9.43 34.95 20.49
C VAL A 309 -9.65 33.50 20.04
N ALA A 310 -10.63 33.27 19.17
CA ALA A 310 -10.94 31.93 18.66
C ALA A 310 -11.62 32.00 17.28
N ALA A 311 -11.75 30.84 16.62
CA ALA A 311 -12.44 30.74 15.35
C ALA A 311 -13.89 31.27 15.40
N PRO A 312 -14.44 31.84 14.31
CA PRO A 312 -15.74 32.52 14.34
C PRO A 312 -16.90 31.65 14.82
N GLU A 313 -16.90 30.37 14.46
CA GLU A 313 -17.91 29.40 14.88
C GLU A 313 -17.87 29.08 16.39
N VAL A 314 -16.69 29.12 16.99
CA VAL A 314 -16.51 28.94 18.45
C VAL A 314 -16.99 30.19 19.19
N VAL A 315 -16.61 31.37 18.69
CA VAL A 315 -17.07 32.65 19.25
C VAL A 315 -18.59 32.79 19.17
N ALA A 316 -19.22 32.34 18.08
CA ALA A 316 -20.67 32.33 17.95
C ALA A 316 -21.34 31.47 19.03
N ILE A 317 -20.78 30.28 19.33
CA ILE A 317 -21.30 29.41 20.40
C ILE A 317 -21.13 30.08 21.77
N LEU A 318 -19.97 30.69 22.05
CA LEU A 318 -19.71 31.42 23.30
C LEU A 318 -20.67 32.62 23.48
N GLY A 319 -20.98 33.33 22.40
CA GLY A 319 -21.83 34.52 22.43
C GLY A 319 -23.33 34.25 22.42
N ASP A 320 -23.76 33.06 22.00
CA ASP A 320 -25.17 32.67 21.89
C ASP A 320 -25.52 31.57 22.89
N GLN A 321 -25.11 30.32 22.61
CA GLN A 321 -25.51 29.15 23.40
C GLN A 321 -24.92 29.16 24.82
N GLU A 322 -23.65 29.55 24.95
CA GLU A 322 -22.94 29.56 26.23
C GLU A 322 -22.83 30.95 26.88
N ARG A 323 -23.62 31.91 26.38
CA ARG A 323 -23.61 33.29 26.86
C ARG A 323 -23.83 33.40 28.37
N ALA A 324 -24.77 32.62 28.91
CA ALA A 324 -25.09 32.63 30.33
C ALA A 324 -23.92 32.13 31.19
N ALA A 325 -23.15 31.16 30.70
CA ALA A 325 -21.95 30.66 31.38
C ALA A 325 -20.84 31.72 31.38
N LEU A 326 -20.65 32.41 30.25
CA LEU A 326 -19.67 33.50 30.11
C LEU A 326 -20.01 34.68 31.05
N GLU A 327 -21.27 35.12 31.08
CA GLU A 327 -21.74 36.20 31.97
C GLU A 327 -21.58 35.82 33.46
N ASN A 328 -21.82 34.55 33.82
CA ASN A 328 -21.60 34.05 35.18
C ASN A 328 -20.12 34.10 35.57
N LEU A 329 -19.22 33.74 34.64
CA LEU A 329 -17.78 33.85 34.84
C LEU A 329 -17.36 35.32 35.02
N GLN A 330 -17.80 36.23 34.15
CA GLN A 330 -17.53 37.67 34.27
C GLN A 330 -17.96 38.21 35.65
N TYR A 331 -19.16 37.85 36.11
CA TYR A 331 -19.68 38.29 37.40
C TYR A 331 -18.84 37.76 38.58
N LYS A 332 -18.50 36.46 38.58
CA LYS A 332 -17.67 35.86 39.65
C LYS A 332 -16.24 36.36 39.63
N ALA A 333 -15.72 36.66 38.44
CA ALA A 333 -14.38 37.18 38.21
C ALA A 333 -14.19 38.62 38.67
N ALA A 334 -15.28 39.40 38.69
CA ALA A 334 -15.25 40.85 38.64
C ALA A 334 -14.37 41.39 37.48
N ALA A 335 -14.40 40.70 36.33
CA ALA A 335 -13.60 41.01 35.14
C ALA A 335 -14.47 41.06 33.88
N SER A 336 -14.04 41.85 32.90
CA SER A 336 -14.62 41.87 31.55
C SER A 336 -13.95 40.82 30.67
N LEU A 337 -14.78 40.12 29.88
CA LEU A 337 -14.32 39.15 28.89
C LEU A 337 -14.77 39.63 27.51
N LYS A 338 -13.81 39.88 26.62
CA LYS A 338 -14.07 40.27 25.23
C LYS A 338 -13.91 39.06 24.33
N LEU A 339 -14.92 38.79 23.49
CA LEU A 339 -14.80 37.77 22.46
C LEU A 339 -14.27 38.42 21.17
N VAL A 340 -13.24 37.82 20.57
CA VAL A 340 -12.62 38.25 19.31
C VAL A 340 -12.63 37.05 18.36
N SER A 341 -13.28 37.22 17.21
CA SER A 341 -13.26 36.22 16.15
C SER A 341 -12.03 36.43 15.28
N ASP A 342 -11.27 35.37 15.06
CA ASP A 342 -10.15 35.33 14.13
C ASP A 342 -10.37 34.22 13.10
N SER A 343 -10.45 34.57 11.81
CA SER A 343 -10.66 33.60 10.72
C SER A 343 -9.41 32.79 10.38
N ASP A 344 -8.24 33.26 10.80
CA ASP A 344 -6.96 32.64 10.50
C ASP A 344 -6.58 31.59 11.58
N LEU A 345 -7.29 31.59 12.72
CA LEU A 345 -7.17 30.55 13.74
C LEU A 345 -7.94 29.28 13.35
N GLU A 346 -7.27 28.14 13.52
CA GLU A 346 -7.90 26.83 13.43
C GLU A 346 -9.00 26.67 14.50
N ARG A 347 -10.01 25.85 14.21
CA ARG A 347 -11.14 25.61 15.13
C ARG A 347 -10.71 25.21 16.54
N GLU A 348 -9.69 24.37 16.66
CA GLU A 348 -9.22 23.82 17.94
C GLU A 348 -8.21 24.73 18.64
N ALA A 349 -7.76 25.80 17.97
CA ALA A 349 -6.88 26.81 18.54
C ALA A 349 -7.68 27.95 19.17
N PHE A 350 -7.22 28.42 20.32
CA PHE A 350 -7.73 29.63 20.95
C PHE A 350 -6.65 30.26 21.83
N GLU A 351 -6.75 31.57 22.04
CA GLU A 351 -5.86 32.34 22.90
C GLU A 351 -6.66 33.09 23.96
N LEU A 352 -6.15 33.09 25.19
CA LEU A 352 -6.63 33.93 26.28
C LEU A 352 -5.62 35.04 26.50
N VAL A 353 -5.89 36.21 25.93
CA VAL A 353 -4.99 37.36 25.98
C VAL A 353 -5.41 38.28 27.13
N PRO A 354 -4.60 38.45 28.18
CA PRO A 354 -4.93 39.41 29.22
C PRO A 354 -4.88 40.84 28.69
N LEU A 355 -5.82 41.67 29.12
CA LEU A 355 -5.95 43.08 28.70
C LEU A 355 -5.19 44.05 29.62
#